data_AF-A0AAD9PZ39-F1
#
_entry.id   AF-A0AAD9PZ39-F1
#
_cell.length_a   1.000
_cell.length_b   1.000
_cell.length_c   1.000
_cell.angle_alpha   90.00
_cell.angle_beta   90.00
_cell.angle_gamma   90.00
#
_symmetry.space_group_name_H-M   'P 1'
#
loop_
_entity.id
_entity.type
_entity.pdbx_description
1 polymer ?
#
loop_
_entity_poly.entity_id
_entity_poly.type
_entity_poly.pdbx_seq_one_letter_code
_entity_poly.pdbx_strand_id
1 'polypeptide(L)'
;MQKLPGKYVFTIGEKLPTTRPGKHLEPIELTTFEPDTKLCVVTHLIQYLVKTKNLRGSTSQLLISYVKPHKAASNTTIGKWCKSVLKDAGIDVTEFTSHSGRSAATSYASHTSLTLQDILKAGGWSNAQTFAKHYHKPIVRNFGTSLLEHFQSDTH
;
A
#
# COMPACT_ATOMS: atom_id res chain seq x y z
N MET A 1 -7.53 -6.86 -14.03
CA MET A 1 -6.36 -7.47 -13.36
C MET A 1 -5.77 -8.51 -14.29
N GLN A 2 -4.47 -8.44 -14.57
CA GLN A 2 -3.75 -9.38 -15.43
C GLN A 2 -2.66 -10.07 -14.59
N LYS A 3 -2.53 -11.39 -14.75
CA LYS A 3 -1.44 -12.18 -14.15
C LYS A 3 -0.33 -12.32 -15.19
N LEU A 4 0.89 -11.94 -14.82
CA LEU A 4 2.10 -12.09 -15.64
C LEU A 4 3.14 -12.90 -14.84
N PRO A 5 4.22 -13.40 -15.48
CA PRO A 5 5.32 -14.03 -14.76
C PRO A 5 5.87 -13.09 -13.67
N GLY A 6 5.84 -13.54 -12.41
CA GLY A 6 6.35 -12.78 -11.26
C GLY A 6 5.58 -11.52 -10.87
N LYS A 7 4.41 -11.21 -11.47
CA LYS A 7 3.66 -10.00 -11.12
C LYS A 7 2.16 -10.04 -11.43
N TYR A 8 1.43 -9.13 -10.81
CA TYR A 8 0.06 -8.76 -11.15
C TYR A 8 -0.01 -7.30 -11.59
N VAL A 9 -0.80 -7.03 -12.64
CA VAL A 9 -1.02 -5.68 -13.16
C VAL A 9 -2.48 -5.30 -13.06
N PHE A 10 -2.75 -4.13 -12.50
CA PHE A 10 -4.09 -3.55 -12.36
C PHE A 10 -4.21 -2.29 -13.21
N THR A 11 -4.97 -2.40 -14.29
CA THR A 11 -5.39 -1.26 -15.11
C THR A 11 -6.74 -0.77 -14.61
N ILE A 12 -6.82 0.49 -14.20
CA ILE A 12 -8.07 1.11 -13.73
C ILE A 12 -8.73 1.81 -14.92
N GLY A 13 -9.63 1.17 -15.67
CA GLY A 13 -10.20 1.79 -16.88
C GLY A 13 -11.26 2.88 -16.62
N GLU A 14 -11.73 3.02 -15.39
CA GLU A 14 -12.80 3.96 -15.03
C GLU A 14 -12.25 5.36 -14.71
N LYS A 15 -13.01 6.41 -15.05
CA LYS A 15 -12.71 7.77 -14.61
C LYS A 15 -12.97 7.88 -13.11
N LEU A 16 -11.91 8.06 -12.33
CA LEU A 16 -12.00 8.36 -10.91
C LEU A 16 -12.19 9.87 -10.72
N PRO A 17 -12.77 10.32 -9.60
CA PRO A 17 -12.83 11.74 -9.25
C PRO A 17 -11.45 12.44 -9.23
N THR A 18 -10.38 11.66 -9.05
CA THR A 18 -9.00 12.12 -9.08
C THR A 18 -8.35 12.09 -10.47
N THR A 19 -9.04 11.55 -11.48
CA THR A 19 -8.57 11.49 -12.87
C THR A 19 -8.68 12.86 -13.51
N ARG A 20 -7.58 13.35 -14.10
CA ARG A 20 -7.57 14.64 -14.82
C ARG A 20 -7.90 14.41 -16.30
N PRO A 21 -8.56 15.36 -16.98
CA PRO A 21 -8.73 15.29 -18.44
C PRO A 21 -7.37 15.11 -19.14
N GLY A 22 -7.27 14.12 -20.02
CA GLY A 22 -6.05 13.81 -20.77
C GLY A 22 -4.95 13.06 -20.00
N LYS A 23 -5.10 12.81 -18.69
CA LYS A 23 -4.12 12.05 -17.89
C LYS A 23 -4.81 10.92 -17.12
N HIS A 24 -4.63 9.71 -17.62
CA HIS A 24 -5.10 8.49 -16.98
C HIS A 24 -4.09 8.00 -15.94
N LEU A 25 -4.53 7.19 -14.97
CA LEU A 25 -3.62 6.55 -14.02
C LEU A 25 -2.80 5.48 -14.73
N GLU A 26 -1.50 5.45 -14.44
CA GLU A 26 -0.63 4.36 -14.84
C GLU A 26 -1.11 3.04 -14.21
N PRO A 27 -0.95 1.90 -14.89
CA PRO A 27 -1.24 0.60 -14.30
C PRO A 27 -0.46 0.39 -13.01
N ILE A 28 -1.13 -0.17 -12.00
CA ILE A 28 -0.47 -0.56 -10.75
C ILE A 28 0.15 -1.93 -10.96
N GLU A 29 1.47 -2.00 -10.84
CA GLU A 29 2.21 -3.26 -10.88
C GLU A 29 2.59 -3.73 -9.48
N LEU A 30 2.24 -4.98 -9.16
CA LEU A 30 2.63 -5.65 -7.94
C LEU A 30 3.58 -6.80 -8.29
N THR A 31 4.85 -6.68 -7.92
CA THR A 31 5.89 -7.66 -8.19
C THR A 31 6.07 -8.64 -7.03
N THR A 32 6.59 -9.84 -7.31
CA THR A 32 6.96 -10.77 -6.25
C THR A 32 8.10 -10.21 -5.41
N PHE A 33 8.02 -10.47 -4.11
CA PHE A 33 9.09 -10.20 -3.16
C PHE A 33 9.67 -11.54 -2.72
N GLU A 34 10.69 -12.00 -3.44
CA GLU A 34 11.36 -13.28 -3.19
C GLU A 34 12.08 -13.37 -1.83
N PRO A 35 12.69 -12.30 -1.28
CA PRO A 35 13.40 -12.39 -0.01
C PRO A 35 12.55 -12.86 1.17
N ASP A 36 11.25 -12.51 1.19
CA ASP A 36 10.33 -13.01 2.21
C ASP A 36 8.90 -13.18 1.67
N THR A 37 8.49 -14.44 1.50
CA THR A 37 7.14 -14.79 1.06
C THR A 37 6.04 -14.32 2.01
N LYS A 38 6.34 -14.12 3.31
CA LYS A 38 5.41 -13.59 4.31
C LYS A 38 5.12 -12.09 4.13
N LEU A 39 5.96 -11.38 3.37
CA LEU A 39 5.75 -9.98 3.01
C LEU A 39 5.35 -9.80 1.54
N CYS A 40 5.37 -10.87 0.74
CA CYS A 40 5.10 -10.83 -0.69
C CYS A 40 3.61 -10.66 -1.02
N VAL A 41 3.23 -9.48 -1.52
CA VAL A 41 1.85 -9.17 -1.91
C VAL A 41 1.29 -10.11 -2.98
N VAL A 42 2.13 -10.55 -3.93
CA VAL A 42 1.72 -11.47 -5.01
C VAL A 42 1.35 -12.85 -4.44
N THR A 43 2.14 -13.37 -3.50
CA THR A 43 1.86 -14.63 -2.81
C THR A 43 0.53 -14.57 -2.06
N HIS A 44 0.32 -13.49 -1.30
CA HIS A 44 -0.93 -13.28 -0.56
C HIS A 44 -2.14 -13.14 -1.50
N LEU A 45 -1.97 -12.44 -2.62
CA LEU A 45 -3.01 -12.27 -3.62
C LEU A 45 -3.43 -13.61 -4.25
N ILE A 46 -2.47 -14.46 -4.59
CA ILE A 46 -2.73 -15.81 -5.12
C ILE A 46 -3.51 -16.63 -4.11
N GLN A 47 -3.05 -16.68 -2.85
CA GLN A 47 -3.73 -17.43 -1.80
C GLN A 47 -5.15 -16.91 -1.55
N TYR A 48 -5.32 -15.60 -1.53
CA TYR A 48 -6.63 -14.97 -1.36
C TYR A 48 -7.58 -15.32 -2.50
N LEU A 49 -7.13 -15.24 -3.75
CA LEU A 49 -7.94 -15.63 -4.92
C LEU A 49 -8.36 -17.10 -4.87
N VAL A 50 -7.45 -18.00 -4.46
CA VAL A 50 -7.76 -19.44 -4.28
C VAL A 50 -8.82 -19.63 -3.19
N LYS A 51 -8.62 -19.05 -2.00
CA LYS A 51 -9.55 -19.19 -0.86
C LYS A 51 -10.94 -18.60 -1.13
N THR A 52 -11.02 -17.56 -1.96
CA THR A 52 -12.27 -16.88 -2.27
C THR A 52 -12.95 -17.36 -3.54
N LYS A 53 -12.33 -18.27 -4.32
CA LYS A 53 -12.81 -18.69 -5.65
C LYS A 53 -14.30 -19.06 -5.67
N ASN A 54 -14.72 -19.90 -4.72
CA ASN A 54 -16.10 -20.41 -4.67
C ASN A 54 -17.11 -19.42 -4.08
N LEU A 55 -16.64 -18.31 -3.49
CA LEU A 55 -17.49 -17.31 -2.84
C LEU A 55 -17.83 -16.13 -3.75
N ARG A 56 -17.08 -15.93 -4.84
CA ARG A 56 -17.13 -14.72 -5.67
C ARG A 56 -18.41 -14.55 -6.48
N GLY A 57 -19.08 -15.64 -6.84
CA GLY A 57 -20.23 -15.62 -7.74
C GLY A 57 -19.90 -14.83 -9.02
N SER A 58 -20.68 -13.78 -9.30
CA SER A 58 -20.49 -12.87 -10.44
C SER A 58 -19.62 -11.62 -10.14
N THR A 59 -19.07 -11.47 -8.94
CA THR A 59 -18.29 -10.28 -8.57
C THR A 59 -16.93 -10.26 -9.25
N SER A 60 -16.64 -9.19 -10.00
CA SER A 60 -15.34 -8.92 -10.62
C SER A 60 -14.36 -8.15 -9.72
N GLN A 61 -14.85 -7.61 -8.59
CA GLN A 61 -14.03 -6.88 -7.63
C GLN A 61 -13.03 -7.80 -6.93
N LEU A 62 -11.81 -7.31 -6.71
CA LEU A 62 -10.76 -8.09 -6.07
C LEU A 62 -11.18 -8.49 -4.65
N LEU A 63 -11.46 -7.50 -3.80
CA LEU A 63 -11.82 -7.71 -2.41
C LEU A 63 -13.33 -7.94 -2.26
N ILE A 64 -13.70 -8.99 -1.55
CA ILE A 64 -15.09 -9.38 -1.29
C ILE A 64 -15.32 -9.50 0.22
N SER A 65 -16.56 -9.29 0.65
CA SER A 65 -16.99 -9.52 2.03
C SER A 65 -16.87 -11.00 2.39
N TYR A 66 -16.33 -11.30 3.57
CA TYR A 66 -16.37 -12.64 4.15
C TYR A 66 -17.73 -12.98 4.80
N VAL A 67 -18.61 -11.99 4.97
CA VAL A 67 -19.98 -12.16 5.47
C VAL A 67 -20.95 -12.31 4.29
N LYS A 68 -21.91 -13.24 4.38
CA LYS A 68 -22.97 -13.42 3.39
C LYS A 68 -23.91 -12.20 3.37
N PRO A 69 -24.41 -11.78 2.19
CA PRO A 69 -24.00 -12.23 0.85
C PRO A 69 -22.58 -11.72 0.51
N HIS A 70 -21.73 -12.60 -0.04
CA HIS A 70 -20.31 -12.34 -0.35
C HIS A 70 -20.11 -11.37 -1.54
N LYS A 71 -20.54 -10.13 -1.35
CA LYS A 71 -20.47 -9.05 -2.35
C LYS A 71 -19.10 -8.35 -2.31
N ALA A 72 -18.86 -7.48 -3.28
CA ALA A 72 -17.71 -6.57 -3.26
C ALA A 72 -17.59 -5.84 -1.91
N ALA A 73 -16.37 -5.78 -1.36
CA ALA A 73 -16.11 -5.04 -0.14
C ALA A 73 -16.17 -3.53 -0.43
N SER A 74 -16.86 -2.77 0.43
CA SER A 74 -16.89 -1.31 0.32
C SER A 74 -15.59 -0.68 0.84
N ASN A 75 -15.32 0.56 0.44
CA ASN A 75 -14.20 1.34 0.96
C ASN A 75 -14.21 1.44 2.50
N THR A 76 -15.40 1.63 3.09
CA THR A 76 -15.57 1.68 4.54
C THR A 76 -15.19 0.36 5.21
N THR A 77 -15.58 -0.78 4.63
CA THR A 77 -15.23 -2.10 5.16
C THR A 77 -13.73 -2.33 5.10
N ILE A 78 -13.09 -2.02 3.97
CA ILE A 78 -11.64 -2.14 3.80
C ILE A 78 -10.91 -1.24 4.81
N GLY A 79 -11.36 0.00 4.99
CA GLY A 79 -10.81 0.93 5.98
C GLY A 79 -10.88 0.37 7.41
N LYS A 80 -12.00 -0.27 7.78
CA LYS A 80 -12.14 -0.95 9.08
C LYS A 80 -11.17 -2.13 9.22
N TRP A 81 -10.97 -2.94 8.18
CA TRP A 81 -9.99 -4.03 8.21
C TRP A 81 -8.57 -3.52 8.40
N CYS A 82 -8.16 -2.50 7.64
CA CYS A 82 -6.85 -1.87 7.81
C CYS A 82 -6.68 -1.34 9.24
N LYS A 83 -7.68 -0.64 9.78
CA LYS A 83 -7.64 -0.13 11.15
C LYS A 83 -7.56 -1.25 12.19
N SER A 84 -8.27 -2.37 11.98
CA SER A 84 -8.17 -3.56 12.85
C SER A 84 -6.75 -4.12 12.85
N VAL A 85 -6.16 -4.31 11.66
CA VAL A 85 -4.79 -4.84 11.54
C VAL A 85 -3.77 -3.93 12.24
N LEU A 86 -3.92 -2.60 12.15
CA LEU A 86 -3.08 -1.67 12.90
C LEU A 86 -3.22 -1.88 14.42
N LYS A 87 -4.46 -1.98 14.91
CA LYS A 87 -4.74 -2.23 16.32
C LYS A 87 -4.14 -3.56 16.79
N ASP A 88 -4.32 -4.62 16.01
CA ASP A 88 -3.83 -5.96 16.33
C ASP A 88 -2.29 -6.01 16.33
N ALA A 89 -1.64 -5.13 15.55
CA ALA A 89 -0.20 -4.90 15.56
C ALA A 89 0.29 -3.98 16.71
N GLY A 90 -0.59 -3.54 17.60
CA GLY A 90 -0.27 -2.67 18.73
C GLY A 90 -0.09 -1.19 18.37
N ILE A 91 -0.50 -0.76 17.18
CA ILE A 91 -0.44 0.65 16.77
C ILE A 91 -1.66 1.39 17.33
N ASP A 92 -1.44 2.60 17.87
CA ASP A 92 -2.52 3.43 18.40
C ASP A 92 -3.47 3.90 17.28
N VAL A 93 -4.67 3.36 17.26
CA VAL A 93 -5.68 3.65 16.24
C VAL A 93 -6.56 4.88 16.54
N THR A 94 -6.28 5.58 17.65
CA THR A 94 -6.82 6.91 17.94
C THR A 94 -6.01 7.99 17.20
N GLU A 95 -4.71 7.76 17.03
CA GLU A 95 -3.80 8.61 16.27
C GLU A 95 -3.69 8.15 14.80
N PHE A 96 -3.50 6.85 14.56
CA PHE A 96 -3.27 6.30 13.22
C PHE A 96 -4.54 5.68 12.63
N THR A 97 -4.78 5.93 11.34
CA THR A 97 -5.97 5.46 10.63
C THR A 97 -5.58 4.55 9.47
N SER A 98 -6.57 4.01 8.76
CA SER A 98 -6.37 3.23 7.54
C SER A 98 -5.57 3.98 6.46
N HIS A 99 -5.55 5.32 6.49
CA HIS A 99 -4.78 6.12 5.54
C HIS A 99 -3.34 6.42 5.98
N SER A 100 -3.01 6.19 7.26
CA SER A 100 -1.67 6.50 7.79
C SER A 100 -0.56 5.68 7.13
N GLY A 101 -0.86 4.44 6.72
CA GLY A 101 0.10 3.58 6.01
C GLY A 101 0.64 4.20 4.72
N ARG A 102 -0.18 4.97 3.98
CA ARG A 102 0.27 5.69 2.78
C ARG A 102 1.34 6.72 3.12
N SER A 103 1.10 7.53 4.14
CA SER A 103 2.05 8.56 4.58
C SER A 103 3.33 7.94 5.12
N ALA A 104 3.21 6.89 5.93
CA ALA A 104 4.35 6.16 6.49
C ALA A 104 5.24 5.56 5.39
N ALA A 105 4.65 4.85 4.41
CA ALA A 105 5.39 4.26 3.30
C ALA A 105 6.15 5.32 2.48
N THR A 106 5.48 6.41 2.11
CA THR A 106 6.13 7.45 1.29
C THR A 106 7.12 8.32 2.06
N SER A 107 6.94 8.48 3.38
CA SER A 107 7.91 9.15 4.24
C SER A 107 9.15 8.29 4.45
N TYR A 108 8.98 6.97 4.59
CA TYR A 108 10.13 6.07 4.64
C TYR A 108 10.89 6.07 3.31
N ALA A 109 10.17 6.04 2.18
CA ALA A 109 10.76 6.10 0.85
C ALA A 109 11.63 7.36 0.61
N SER A 110 11.32 8.50 1.23
CA SER A 110 12.16 9.70 1.11
C SER A 110 13.50 9.61 1.85
N HIS A 111 13.68 8.59 2.69
CA HIS A 111 14.93 8.30 3.41
C HIS A 111 15.71 7.15 2.77
N THR A 112 15.26 6.63 1.61
CA THR A 112 15.99 5.63 0.83
C THR A 112 16.63 6.27 -0.42
N SER A 113 17.24 5.46 -1.29
CA SER A 113 17.83 5.91 -2.54
C SER A 113 16.80 6.25 -3.64
N LEU A 114 15.51 6.28 -3.33
CA LEU A 114 14.46 6.59 -4.31
C LEU A 114 14.42 8.08 -4.63
N THR A 115 14.22 8.42 -5.91
CA THR A 115 14.08 9.81 -6.30
C THR A 115 12.72 10.37 -5.86
N LEU A 116 12.64 11.69 -5.67
CA LEU A 116 11.36 12.35 -5.44
C LEU A 116 10.37 12.04 -6.57
N GLN A 117 10.83 11.98 -7.82
CA GLN A 117 9.98 11.65 -8.97
C GLN A 117 9.36 10.25 -8.83
N ASP A 118 10.13 9.25 -8.39
CA ASP A 118 9.62 7.89 -8.16
C ASP A 118 8.58 7.85 -7.04
N ILE A 119 8.84 8.58 -5.93
CA ILE A 119 7.91 8.68 -4.81
C ILE A 119 6.60 9.34 -5.24
N LEU A 120 6.68 10.43 -6.01
CA LEU A 120 5.50 11.11 -6.56
C LEU A 120 4.73 10.22 -7.53
N LYS A 121 5.43 9.46 -8.38
CA LYS A 121 4.82 8.50 -9.30
C LYS A 121 4.10 7.38 -8.54
N ALA A 122 4.76 6.74 -7.58
CA ALA A 122 4.18 5.68 -6.76
C ALA A 122 3.01 6.18 -5.90
N GLY A 123 3.10 7.41 -5.40
CA GLY A 123 2.05 8.08 -4.64
C GLY A 123 0.92 8.64 -5.50
N GLY A 124 1.01 8.61 -6.84
CA GLY A 124 0.00 9.19 -7.73
C GLY A 124 -0.13 10.71 -7.64
N TRP A 125 0.93 11.42 -7.24
CA TRP A 125 0.95 12.87 -7.10
C TRP A 125 1.61 13.52 -8.31
N SER A 126 0.97 14.56 -8.85
CA SER A 126 1.57 15.39 -9.91
C SER A 126 2.35 16.59 -9.37
N ASN A 127 2.32 16.84 -8.05
CA ASN A 127 2.98 17.97 -7.42
C ASN A 127 3.68 17.52 -6.12
N ALA A 128 4.95 17.91 -5.97
CA ALA A 128 5.74 17.70 -4.77
C ALA A 128 5.14 18.36 -3.53
N GLN A 129 4.47 19.51 -3.69
CA GLN A 129 3.87 20.22 -2.56
C GLN A 129 2.74 19.44 -1.90
N THR A 130 1.97 18.66 -2.67
CA THR A 130 0.94 17.76 -2.11
C THR A 130 1.58 16.69 -1.24
N PHE A 131 2.66 16.07 -1.72
CA PHE A 131 3.44 15.12 -0.93
C PHE A 131 3.99 15.77 0.34
N ALA A 132 4.74 16.87 0.21
CA ALA A 132 5.37 17.55 1.34
C ALA A 132 4.38 17.98 2.42
N LYS A 133 3.22 18.55 2.03
CA LYS A 133 2.24 19.07 2.99
C LYS A 133 1.43 17.99 3.69
N HIS A 134 1.06 16.94 2.97
CA HIS A 134 0.04 15.99 3.47
C HIS A 134 0.60 14.62 3.83
N TYR A 135 1.69 14.18 3.19
CA TYR A 135 2.14 12.79 3.24
C TYR A 135 3.57 12.62 3.75
N HIS A 136 4.43 13.63 3.62
CA HIS A 136 5.78 13.62 4.18
C HIS A 136 5.71 13.95 5.68
N LYS A 137 5.65 12.90 6.51
CA LYS A 137 5.60 13.00 7.97
C LYS A 137 7.01 12.80 8.54
N PRO A 138 7.38 13.54 9.59
CA PRO A 138 8.65 13.33 10.25
C PRO A 138 8.71 11.92 10.84
N ILE A 139 9.79 11.19 10.57
CA ILE A 139 10.08 9.92 11.22
C ILE A 139 10.85 10.26 12.50
N VAL A 140 10.15 10.24 13.63
CA VAL A 140 10.77 10.49 14.93
C VAL A 140 11.54 9.23 15.33
N ARG A 141 12.86 9.30 15.28
CA ARG A 141 13.75 8.31 15.90
C ARG A 141 14.27 8.87 17.21
N ASN A 142 14.50 8.00 18.19
CA ASN A 142 15.23 8.40 19.38
C ASN A 142 16.67 8.78 18.97
N PHE A 143 17.16 9.92 19.44
CA PHE A 143 18.50 10.40 19.10
C PHE A 143 19.58 9.37 19.45
N GLY A 144 19.48 8.74 20.62
CA GLY A 144 20.42 7.71 21.07
C GLY A 144 20.42 6.48 20.17
N THR A 145 19.24 6.00 19.72
CA THR A 145 19.19 4.85 18.80
C THR A 145 19.78 5.17 17.44
N SER A 146 19.51 6.36 16.89
CA SER A 146 20.09 6.80 15.62
C SER A 146 21.62 6.92 15.69
N LEU A 147 22.14 7.42 16.81
CA LEU A 147 23.58 7.53 17.05
C LEU A 147 24.24 6.14 17.10
N LEU A 148 23.64 5.19 17.82
CA LEU A 148 24.16 3.83 17.94
C LEU A 148 24.13 3.06 16.61
N GLU A 149 23.07 3.18 15.81
CA GLU A 149 22.97 2.59 14.47
C GLU A 149 24.09 3.09 13.54
N HIS A 150 24.41 4.39 13.59
CA HIS A 150 25.46 4.98 12.77
C HIS A 150 26.85 4.40 13.08
N PHE A 151 27.18 4.25 14.37
CA PHE A 151 28.46 3.63 14.75
C PHE A 151 28.55 2.15 14.36
N GLN A 152 27.44 1.43 14.34
CA GLN A 152 27.40 0.03 13.93
C GLN A 152 27.54 -0.14 12.41
N SER A 153 27.03 0.79 11.61
CA SER A 153 27.15 0.73 10.14
C SER A 153 28.57 1.02 9.62
N ASP A 154 29.39 1.75 10.40
CA ASP A 154 30.76 2.13 10.01
C ASP A 154 31.81 1.08 10.38
N THR A 155 31.40 -0.09 10.93
CA THR A 155 32.32 -1.16 11.37
C THR A 155 32.48 -2.30 10.35
N HIS A 156 32.12 -2.08 9.08
CA HIS A 156 32.33 -3.06 7.99
C HIS A 156 33.04 -2.46 6.79
#